data_AF-A0A843HEL9-F1
#
_entry.id   AF-A0A843HEL9-F1
#
_cell.length_a   1.000
_cell.length_b   1.000
_cell.length_c   1.000
_cell.angle_alpha   90.00
_cell.angle_beta   90.00
_cell.angle_gamma   90.00
#
_symmetry.space_group_name_H-M   'P 1'
#
loop_
_entity.id
_entity.type
_entity.pdbx_description
1 polymer ?
#
loop_
_entity_poly.entity_id
_entity_poly.type
_entity_poly.pdbx_seq_one_letter_code
_entity_poly.pdbx_strand_id
1 'polypeptide(L)'
;MKNKKLILTMLMIITIIITTSTISAHDDTNTHEVELEKSVQKSIDVQEKSLKQDDETVDVTSYEELYNTISTANAQSKNKTINLHDGNYNITQDIDIKGVRKAITITINGNNNIINGNNQKSFISIQKSNTLIVNNLTITNTQSNRANAIRNLGNCILNNITIKDTYSMYNNSSSGGAIYNTGLMNIDNCKFINNTLDAITFGGAAIYNSNNLTITDSTFENNTSSDGSAIYCLNSKNTLIQNCLFKNNTANSSTIYNLNSNISVENSIFESNNGEYPIGYLLEKGQMDLLNCQITNHSSNKGLIYNNGRIIIKNSSISENNVNRSLFYNNNLL
;
A
#
# COMPACT_ATOMS: atom_id res chain seq x y z
N MET A 1 -15.11 13.16 -23.36
CA MET A 1 -16.18 13.51 -22.38
C MET A 1 -16.90 12.31 -21.76
N LYS A 2 -17.27 11.26 -22.50
CA LYS A 2 -17.98 10.08 -21.93
C LYS A 2 -17.18 9.32 -20.86
N ASN A 3 -15.87 9.11 -21.05
CA ASN A 3 -15.03 8.38 -20.07
C ASN A 3 -14.80 9.18 -18.77
N LYS A 4 -14.69 10.51 -18.85
CA LYS A 4 -14.64 11.39 -17.66
C LYS A 4 -15.92 11.29 -16.82
N LYS A 5 -17.07 11.11 -17.47
CA LYS A 5 -18.37 10.98 -16.78
C LYS A 5 -18.52 9.62 -16.09
N LEU A 6 -18.08 8.54 -16.76
CA LEU A 6 -18.15 7.17 -16.22
C LEU A 6 -17.31 7.00 -14.95
N ILE A 7 -16.07 7.52 -14.96
CA ILE A 7 -15.16 7.51 -13.80
C ILE A 7 -15.72 8.34 -12.64
N LEU A 8 -16.33 9.51 -12.93
CA LEU A 8 -16.99 10.34 -11.91
C LEU A 8 -18.18 9.63 -11.25
N THR A 9 -18.97 8.88 -12.03
CA THR A 9 -20.05 8.04 -11.49
C THR A 9 -19.53 6.89 -10.64
N MET A 10 -18.42 6.24 -11.00
CA MET A 10 -17.84 5.18 -10.16
C MET A 10 -17.27 5.74 -8.84
N LEU A 11 -16.65 6.92 -8.87
CA LEU A 11 -16.19 7.65 -7.68
C LEU A 11 -17.34 8.11 -6.76
N MET A 12 -18.46 8.55 -7.34
CA MET A 12 -19.70 8.84 -6.59
C MET A 12 -20.30 7.58 -5.94
N ILE A 13 -20.22 6.44 -6.62
CA ILE A 13 -20.71 5.17 -6.07
C ILE A 13 -19.83 4.71 -4.89
N ILE A 14 -18.51 4.87 -4.98
CA ILE A 14 -17.58 4.58 -3.86
C ILE A 14 -17.86 5.50 -2.66
N THR A 15 -18.13 6.79 -2.87
CA THR A 15 -18.50 7.73 -1.80
C THR A 15 -19.88 7.45 -1.19
N ILE A 16 -20.86 6.99 -2.00
CA ILE A 16 -22.17 6.56 -1.48
C ILE A 16 -22.03 5.28 -0.64
N ILE A 17 -21.15 4.34 -1.01
CA ILE A 17 -20.90 3.12 -0.22
C ILE A 17 -20.24 3.47 1.14
N ILE A 18 -19.30 4.43 1.16
CA ILE A 18 -18.64 4.87 2.40
C ILE A 18 -19.58 5.68 3.32
N THR A 19 -20.52 6.46 2.77
CA THR A 19 -21.48 7.25 3.56
C THR A 19 -22.73 6.49 3.98
N THR A 20 -23.02 5.33 3.38
CA THR A 20 -24.19 4.52 3.76
C THR A 20 -23.86 3.43 4.77
N SER A 21 -22.59 3.06 4.95
CA SER A 21 -22.14 2.23 6.07
C SER A 21 -22.10 2.96 7.41
N THR A 22 -22.26 4.29 7.43
CA THR A 22 -22.15 5.16 8.63
C THR A 22 -23.49 5.62 9.23
N ILE A 23 -24.64 5.31 8.62
CA ILE A 23 -25.96 5.80 9.10
C ILE A 23 -26.58 4.90 10.20
N SER A 24 -25.92 3.81 10.60
CA SER A 24 -26.38 2.96 11.71
C SER A 24 -25.80 3.40 13.07
N ALA A 25 -26.33 4.50 13.61
CA ALA A 25 -26.45 4.93 15.01
C ALA A 25 -25.37 4.47 16.05
N HIS A 26 -24.55 5.39 16.56
CA HIS A 26 -24.74 6.06 17.87
C HIS A 26 -23.73 7.22 18.05
N ASP A 27 -24.14 8.30 18.73
CA ASP A 27 -23.38 9.53 18.99
C ASP A 27 -22.04 9.27 19.68
N ASP A 28 -20.95 9.32 18.92
CA ASP A 28 -19.62 9.76 19.35
C ASP A 28 -18.85 10.05 18.05
N THR A 29 -18.88 11.29 17.57
CA THR A 29 -18.07 11.69 16.40
C THR A 29 -16.60 11.55 16.77
N ASN A 30 -16.04 10.40 16.43
CA ASN A 30 -14.69 10.01 16.79
C ASN A 30 -13.73 10.91 16.00
N THR A 31 -12.81 11.60 16.66
CA THR A 31 -11.83 12.48 16.02
C THR A 31 -11.00 11.76 14.95
N HIS A 32 -10.91 10.43 15.05
CA HIS A 32 -10.34 9.51 14.07
C HIS A 32 -11.10 9.47 12.73
N GLU A 33 -12.43 9.46 12.74
CA GLU A 33 -13.26 9.44 11.52
C GLU A 33 -13.06 10.73 10.72
N VAL A 34 -13.01 11.87 11.41
CA VAL A 34 -12.81 13.20 10.80
C VAL A 34 -11.44 13.34 10.15
N GLU A 35 -10.38 12.74 10.71
CA GLU A 35 -9.06 12.75 10.08
C GLU A 35 -8.95 11.81 8.87
N LEU A 36 -9.67 10.69 8.90
CA LEU A 36 -9.74 9.73 7.80
C LEU A 36 -10.45 10.35 6.59
N GLU A 37 -11.62 10.96 6.79
CA GLU A 37 -12.38 11.69 5.78
C GLU A 37 -11.53 12.78 5.12
N LYS A 38 -10.77 13.55 5.91
CA LYS A 38 -9.85 14.57 5.38
C LYS A 38 -8.74 13.99 4.51
N SER A 39 -8.24 12.80 4.84
CA SER A 39 -7.17 12.14 4.08
C SER A 39 -7.65 11.61 2.72
N VAL A 40 -8.85 11.00 2.70
CA VAL A 40 -9.53 10.53 1.50
C VAL A 40 -9.96 11.73 0.63
N GLN A 41 -10.49 12.79 1.24
CA GLN A 41 -10.81 14.01 0.50
C GLN A 41 -9.57 14.64 -0.12
N LYS A 42 -8.42 14.60 0.54
CA LYS A 42 -7.16 15.13 0.00
C LYS A 42 -6.65 14.31 -1.18
N SER A 43 -6.81 12.98 -1.20
CA SER A 43 -6.44 12.16 -2.35
C SER A 43 -7.39 12.39 -3.53
N ILE A 44 -8.69 12.54 -3.27
CA ILE A 44 -9.70 12.94 -4.27
C ILE A 44 -9.38 14.32 -4.84
N ASP A 45 -9.09 15.32 -4.01
CA ASP A 45 -8.76 16.67 -4.43
C ASP A 45 -7.51 16.69 -5.34
N VAL A 46 -6.53 15.81 -5.08
CA VAL A 46 -5.36 15.67 -5.95
C VAL A 46 -5.73 15.05 -7.29
N GLN A 47 -6.57 14.00 -7.32
CA GLN A 47 -7.09 13.42 -8.57
C GLN A 47 -7.98 14.41 -9.35
N GLU A 48 -8.80 15.21 -8.69
CA GLU A 48 -9.60 16.24 -9.35
C GLU A 48 -8.73 17.36 -9.90
N LYS A 49 -7.70 17.79 -9.15
CA LYS A 49 -6.77 18.82 -9.61
C LYS A 49 -5.93 18.37 -10.79
N SER A 50 -5.51 17.10 -10.85
CA SER A 50 -4.84 16.55 -12.04
C SER A 50 -5.77 16.52 -13.24
N LEU A 51 -7.04 16.11 -13.07
CA LEU A 51 -8.04 16.08 -14.15
C LEU A 51 -8.43 17.46 -14.74
N LYS A 52 -8.13 18.55 -14.01
CA LYS A 52 -8.43 19.95 -14.35
C LYS A 52 -7.24 20.71 -14.96
N GLN A 53 -6.02 20.14 -14.99
CA GLN A 53 -4.85 20.77 -15.62
C GLN A 53 -4.63 20.23 -17.05
N ASP A 54 -4.08 21.07 -17.94
CA ASP A 54 -3.73 20.69 -19.32
C ASP A 54 -2.56 19.69 -19.29
N ASP A 55 -2.87 18.44 -19.00
CA ASP A 55 -1.94 17.32 -19.01
C ASP A 55 -1.74 16.89 -20.47
N GLU A 56 -0.57 17.22 -21.03
CA GLU A 56 -0.18 16.68 -22.32
C GLU A 56 -0.13 15.15 -22.22
N THR A 57 -0.92 14.50 -23.08
CA THR A 57 -0.97 13.04 -23.17
C THR A 57 0.08 12.57 -24.16
N VAL A 58 0.89 11.60 -23.76
CA VAL A 58 2.00 11.06 -24.54
C VAL A 58 1.88 9.55 -24.58
N ASP A 59 1.99 8.97 -25.77
CA ASP A 59 2.01 7.53 -25.96
C ASP A 59 3.47 7.06 -26.07
N VAL A 60 3.81 5.95 -25.42
CA VAL A 60 5.16 5.38 -25.41
C VAL A 60 5.11 3.88 -25.66
N THR A 61 6.17 3.33 -26.25
CA THR A 61 6.33 1.89 -26.61
C THR A 61 7.59 1.27 -26.01
N SER A 62 8.35 2.01 -25.19
CA SER A 62 9.56 1.50 -24.54
C SER A 62 9.83 2.15 -23.18
N TYR A 63 10.65 1.48 -22.36
CA TYR A 63 11.14 2.06 -21.10
C TYR A 63 11.90 3.37 -21.31
N GLU A 64 12.68 3.46 -22.40
CA GLU A 64 13.46 4.65 -22.73
C GLU A 64 12.56 5.86 -23.01
N GLU A 65 11.50 5.67 -23.79
CA GLU A 65 10.51 6.71 -24.06
C GLU A 65 9.76 7.14 -22.78
N LEU A 66 9.38 6.18 -21.92
CA LEU A 66 8.78 6.47 -20.62
C LEU A 66 9.72 7.34 -19.76
N TYR A 67 10.98 6.92 -19.62
CA TYR A 67 11.99 7.64 -18.86
C TYR A 67 12.22 9.06 -19.40
N ASN A 68 12.38 9.21 -20.72
CA ASN A 68 12.64 10.49 -21.38
C ASN A 68 11.45 11.45 -21.23
N THR A 69 10.23 10.92 -21.30
CA THR A 69 8.99 11.68 -21.11
C THR A 69 8.91 12.24 -19.69
N ILE A 70 9.17 11.42 -18.67
CA ILE A 70 9.17 11.87 -17.26
C ILE A 70 10.33 12.83 -16.99
N SER A 71 11.50 12.61 -17.58
CA SER A 71 12.65 13.52 -17.46
C SER A 71 12.35 14.91 -18.02
N THR A 72 11.65 14.98 -19.15
CA THR A 72 11.20 16.25 -19.74
C THR A 72 10.12 16.91 -18.88
N ALA A 73 9.17 16.14 -18.36
CA ALA A 73 8.15 16.62 -17.43
C ALA A 73 8.76 17.26 -16.17
N ASN A 74 9.76 16.60 -15.59
CA ASN A 74 10.56 17.12 -14.48
C ASN A 74 11.20 18.47 -14.82
N ALA A 75 11.97 18.54 -15.91
CA ALA A 75 12.71 19.73 -16.32
C ALA A 75 11.80 20.93 -16.61
N GLN A 76 10.63 20.68 -17.18
CA GLN A 76 9.65 21.72 -17.51
C GLN A 76 8.70 22.02 -16.34
N SER A 77 8.73 21.21 -15.28
CA SER A 77 7.73 21.23 -14.19
C SER A 77 6.30 21.20 -14.73
N LYS A 78 6.06 20.30 -15.69
CA LYS A 78 4.76 20.06 -16.30
C LYS A 78 4.27 18.67 -15.91
N ASN A 79 2.96 18.57 -15.72
CA ASN A 79 2.32 17.28 -15.60
C ASN A 79 2.35 16.54 -16.94
N LYS A 80 2.22 15.22 -16.88
CA LYS A 80 2.06 14.37 -18.06
C LYS A 80 1.09 13.24 -17.75
N THR A 81 0.29 12.88 -18.75
CA THR A 81 -0.37 11.58 -18.81
C THR A 81 0.35 10.73 -19.85
N ILE A 82 0.77 9.52 -19.49
CA ILE A 82 1.59 8.65 -20.32
C ILE A 82 0.84 7.34 -20.52
N ASN A 83 0.50 6.99 -21.76
CA ASN A 83 -0.09 5.69 -22.09
C ASN A 83 0.99 4.75 -22.60
N LEU A 84 1.06 3.57 -22.01
CA LEU A 84 1.95 2.52 -22.47
C LEU A 84 1.22 1.70 -23.54
N HIS A 85 1.85 1.55 -24.70
CA HIS A 85 1.48 0.57 -25.71
C HIS A 85 2.35 -0.67 -25.56
N ASP A 86 2.02 -1.73 -26.30
CA ASP A 86 2.80 -2.96 -26.30
C ASP A 86 4.27 -2.67 -26.60
N GLY A 87 5.13 -3.04 -25.67
CA GLY A 87 6.49 -2.54 -25.64
C GLY A 87 7.42 -3.26 -24.67
N ASN A 88 8.71 -3.01 -24.82
CA ASN A 88 9.71 -3.50 -23.87
C ASN A 88 9.94 -2.47 -22.76
N TYR A 89 9.46 -2.80 -21.56
CA TYR A 89 9.64 -1.97 -20.37
C TYR A 89 10.57 -2.58 -19.33
N ASN A 90 11.63 -3.25 -19.79
CA ASN A 90 12.75 -3.62 -18.96
C ASN A 90 13.43 -2.36 -18.41
N ILE A 91 13.58 -2.28 -17.08
CA ILE A 91 14.17 -1.14 -16.41
C ILE A 91 15.65 -1.04 -16.78
N THR A 92 16.03 0.05 -17.41
CA THR A 92 17.44 0.36 -17.72
C THR A 92 18.05 1.32 -16.69
N GLN A 93 17.22 2.15 -16.07
CA GLN A 93 17.61 3.17 -15.10
C GLN A 93 16.43 3.57 -14.20
N ASP A 94 16.73 3.97 -12.97
CA ASP A 94 15.73 4.38 -11.99
C ASP A 94 15.07 5.70 -12.41
N ILE A 95 13.74 5.82 -12.24
CA ILE A 95 13.01 7.07 -12.50
C ILE A 95 12.81 7.84 -11.18
N ASP A 96 13.00 9.16 -11.23
CA ASP A 96 12.73 10.06 -10.11
C ASP A 96 11.76 11.17 -10.54
N ILE A 97 10.60 11.27 -9.88
CA ILE A 97 9.61 12.32 -10.15
C ILE A 97 9.92 13.52 -9.26
N LYS A 98 10.38 14.59 -9.89
CA LYS A 98 10.85 15.82 -9.24
C LYS A 98 10.66 17.04 -10.14
N GLY A 99 9.51 17.69 -10.03
CA GLY A 99 9.32 18.98 -10.68
C GLY A 99 10.31 20.02 -10.13
N VAL A 100 11.13 20.62 -11.00
CA VAL A 100 12.25 21.48 -10.59
C VAL A 100 11.84 22.86 -10.08
N ARG A 101 10.72 23.42 -10.54
CA ARG A 101 10.19 24.74 -10.15
C ARG A 101 8.91 24.64 -9.33
N LYS A 102 8.09 23.64 -9.60
CA LYS A 102 6.84 23.34 -8.90
C LYS A 102 6.59 21.84 -8.92
N ALA A 103 5.78 21.38 -7.98
CA ALA A 103 5.28 20.01 -7.96
C ALA A 103 4.63 19.64 -9.30
N ILE A 104 4.86 18.41 -9.75
CA ILE A 104 4.22 17.83 -10.93
C ILE A 104 3.40 16.59 -10.55
N THR A 105 2.44 16.28 -11.41
CA THR A 105 1.71 15.02 -11.42
C THR A 105 2.07 14.22 -12.67
N ILE A 106 2.48 12.98 -12.49
CA ILE A 106 2.69 12.03 -13.58
C ILE A 106 1.63 10.94 -13.46
N THR A 107 0.84 10.77 -14.51
CA THR A 107 -0.13 9.68 -14.64
C THR A 107 0.42 8.66 -15.64
N ILE A 108 0.53 7.39 -15.23
CA ILE A 108 0.97 6.27 -16.07
C ILE A 108 -0.21 5.31 -16.26
N ASN A 109 -0.72 5.23 -17.49
CA ASN A 109 -1.70 4.24 -17.89
C ASN A 109 -0.96 3.05 -18.49
N GLY A 110 -0.80 2.00 -17.69
CA GLY A 110 -0.02 0.83 -18.05
C GLY A 110 -0.64 -0.02 -19.15
N ASN A 111 -1.96 0.02 -19.34
CA ASN A 111 -2.68 -0.79 -20.33
C ASN A 111 -2.29 -2.27 -20.29
N ASN A 112 -2.08 -2.81 -19.08
CA ASN A 112 -1.65 -4.18 -18.77
C ASN A 112 -0.20 -4.52 -19.18
N ASN A 113 0.63 -3.52 -19.51
CA ASN A 113 2.06 -3.73 -19.73
C ASN A 113 2.80 -4.14 -18.44
N ILE A 114 4.01 -4.65 -18.64
CA ILE A 114 4.88 -5.14 -17.56
C ILE A 114 6.14 -4.28 -17.50
N ILE A 115 6.35 -3.60 -16.37
CA ILE A 115 7.66 -3.05 -16.00
C ILE A 115 8.46 -4.16 -15.32
N ASN A 116 9.61 -4.51 -15.88
CA ASN A 116 10.42 -5.63 -15.39
C ASN A 116 11.79 -5.14 -14.91
N GLY A 117 12.09 -5.34 -13.62
CA GLY A 117 13.35 -4.94 -13.01
C GLY A 117 14.54 -5.86 -13.29
N ASN A 118 14.33 -6.97 -14.01
CA ASN A 118 15.37 -7.94 -14.38
C ASN A 118 16.25 -8.38 -13.20
N ASN A 119 15.68 -8.45 -12.01
CA ASN A 119 16.36 -8.80 -10.76
C ASN A 119 17.52 -7.88 -10.38
N GLN A 120 17.50 -6.63 -10.84
CA GLN A 120 18.63 -5.71 -10.65
C GLN A 120 18.25 -4.26 -10.35
N LYS A 121 17.01 -3.87 -10.63
CA LYS A 121 16.60 -2.46 -10.62
C LYS A 121 15.32 -2.21 -9.86
N SER A 122 15.20 -0.97 -9.40
CA SER A 122 13.99 -0.36 -8.85
C SER A 122 13.28 0.43 -9.94
N PHE A 123 11.96 0.63 -9.82
CA PHE A 123 11.22 1.34 -10.86
C PHE A 123 11.21 2.84 -10.64
N ILE A 124 10.54 3.34 -9.60
CA ILE A 124 10.23 4.77 -9.53
C ILE A 124 10.25 5.33 -8.11
N SER A 125 10.80 6.53 -7.98
CA SER A 125 10.80 7.34 -6.76
C SER A 125 9.97 8.61 -6.95
N ILE A 126 9.17 8.97 -5.95
CA ILE A 126 8.39 10.20 -5.92
C ILE A 126 8.97 11.12 -4.85
N GLN A 127 9.51 12.27 -5.27
CA GLN A 127 9.98 13.28 -4.32
C GLN A 127 8.81 14.03 -3.67
N LYS A 128 9.07 14.61 -2.49
CA LYS A 128 8.08 15.41 -1.73
C LYS A 128 7.32 16.39 -2.62
N SER A 129 6.04 16.54 -2.35
CA SER A 129 5.07 17.39 -3.07
C SER A 129 4.70 16.94 -4.49
N ASN A 130 5.41 15.98 -5.11
CA ASN A 130 5.03 15.45 -6.43
C ASN A 130 4.04 14.30 -6.29
N THR A 131 3.33 14.00 -7.38
CA THR A 131 2.31 12.95 -7.43
C THR A 131 2.60 11.94 -8.54
N LEU A 132 2.46 10.65 -8.21
CA LEU A 132 2.36 9.56 -9.17
C LEU A 132 0.95 8.96 -9.11
N ILE A 133 0.35 8.76 -10.28
CA ILE A 133 -0.87 7.97 -10.46
C ILE A 133 -0.54 6.85 -11.43
N VAL A 134 -0.80 5.59 -11.07
CA VAL A 134 -0.56 4.43 -11.93
C VAL A 134 -1.84 3.63 -12.07
N ASN A 135 -2.17 3.25 -13.31
CA ASN A 135 -3.36 2.45 -13.62
C ASN A 135 -2.98 1.22 -14.45
N ASN A 136 -3.55 0.05 -14.15
CA ASN A 136 -3.50 -1.16 -15.00
C ASN A 136 -2.07 -1.56 -15.41
N LEU A 137 -1.19 -1.86 -14.44
CA LEU A 137 0.22 -2.15 -14.70
C LEU A 137 0.70 -3.33 -13.85
N THR A 138 1.61 -4.14 -14.40
CA THR A 138 2.39 -5.10 -13.61
C THR A 138 3.81 -4.57 -13.41
N ILE A 139 4.31 -4.60 -12.18
CA ILE A 139 5.70 -4.32 -11.83
C ILE A 139 6.29 -5.60 -11.23
N THR A 140 7.35 -6.13 -11.83
CA THR A 140 7.87 -7.46 -11.47
C THR A 140 9.39 -7.50 -11.41
N ASN A 141 9.94 -8.46 -10.67
CA ASN A 141 11.37 -8.78 -10.64
C ASN A 141 12.23 -7.56 -10.28
N THR A 142 11.73 -6.65 -9.44
CA THR A 142 12.53 -5.52 -8.97
C THR A 142 13.36 -5.97 -7.80
N GLN A 143 14.68 -5.79 -7.90
CA GLN A 143 15.61 -6.10 -6.81
C GLN A 143 16.63 -4.99 -6.70
N SER A 144 16.87 -4.48 -5.50
CA SER A 144 17.88 -3.45 -5.27
C SER A 144 18.37 -3.47 -3.84
N ASN A 145 19.64 -3.13 -3.68
CA ASN A 145 20.27 -2.98 -2.37
C ASN A 145 19.79 -1.72 -1.62
N ARG A 146 19.03 -0.82 -2.25
CA ARG A 146 18.64 0.47 -1.64
C ARG A 146 17.20 0.90 -1.93
N ALA A 147 16.50 0.24 -2.84
CA ALA A 147 15.23 0.74 -3.33
C ALA A 147 14.21 -0.35 -3.68
N ASN A 148 12.97 0.08 -3.61
CA ASN A 148 11.75 -0.69 -3.73
C ASN A 148 11.30 -0.73 -5.20
N ALA A 149 10.23 -1.46 -5.54
CA ALA A 149 9.55 -1.20 -6.81
C ALA A 149 9.10 0.27 -6.84
N ILE A 150 8.50 0.76 -5.75
CA ILE A 150 8.07 2.16 -5.62
C ILE A 150 8.57 2.76 -4.31
N ARG A 151 9.24 3.92 -4.40
CA ARG A 151 9.62 4.75 -3.25
C ARG A 151 8.77 6.03 -3.21
N ASN A 152 7.88 6.17 -2.25
CA ASN A 152 6.99 7.32 -2.15
C ASN A 152 7.37 8.27 -1.00
N LEU A 153 7.86 9.47 -1.35
CA LEU A 153 8.03 10.59 -0.41
C LEU A 153 7.00 11.71 -0.65
N GLY A 154 6.18 11.60 -1.70
CA GLY A 154 5.20 12.59 -2.14
C GLY A 154 3.77 12.06 -1.97
N ASN A 155 3.04 11.96 -3.08
CA ASN A 155 1.73 11.32 -3.16
C ASN A 155 1.74 10.21 -4.21
N CYS A 156 1.17 9.05 -3.91
CA CYS A 156 1.11 7.91 -4.81
C CYS A 156 -0.30 7.30 -4.81
N ILE A 157 -0.86 7.10 -6.00
CA ILE A 157 -2.15 6.46 -6.19
C ILE A 157 -1.97 5.29 -7.15
N LEU A 158 -2.29 4.09 -6.69
CA LEU A 158 -2.18 2.84 -7.46
C LEU A 158 -3.58 2.28 -7.67
N ASN A 159 -3.99 2.08 -8.93
CA ASN A 159 -5.27 1.49 -9.28
C ASN A 159 -5.05 0.28 -10.18
N ASN A 160 -5.55 -0.89 -9.78
CA ASN A 160 -5.41 -2.13 -10.56
C ASN A 160 -3.95 -2.45 -10.92
N ILE A 161 -3.08 -2.48 -9.90
CA ILE A 161 -1.65 -2.73 -10.05
C ILE A 161 -1.30 -4.11 -9.48
N THR A 162 -0.47 -4.86 -10.19
CA THR A 162 0.18 -6.07 -9.64
C THR A 162 1.65 -5.77 -9.39
N ILE A 163 2.11 -5.85 -8.14
CA ILE A 163 3.53 -5.80 -7.79
C ILE A 163 3.94 -7.18 -7.27
N LYS A 164 4.86 -7.83 -7.98
CA LYS A 164 5.22 -9.21 -7.66
C LYS A 164 6.68 -9.54 -7.84
N ASP A 165 7.08 -10.64 -7.21
CA ASP A 165 8.41 -11.23 -7.36
C ASP A 165 9.53 -10.20 -7.09
N THR A 166 9.31 -9.32 -6.10
CA THR A 166 10.29 -8.32 -5.68
C THR A 166 11.16 -8.87 -4.57
N TYR A 167 12.43 -8.46 -4.53
CA TYR A 167 13.38 -8.90 -3.50
C TYR A 167 14.24 -7.73 -3.00
N SER A 168 14.32 -7.57 -1.69
CA SER A 168 15.18 -6.56 -1.04
C SER A 168 15.98 -7.22 0.09
N MET A 169 17.25 -6.86 0.20
CA MET A 169 18.17 -7.32 1.27
C MET A 169 18.72 -6.15 2.11
N TYR A 170 18.02 -5.01 2.11
CA TYR A 170 18.56 -3.80 2.70
C TYR A 170 18.48 -3.83 4.24
N ASN A 171 19.64 -3.99 4.86
CA ASN A 171 19.84 -4.09 6.32
C ASN A 171 20.00 -2.72 7.01
N ASN A 172 19.12 -1.75 6.71
CA ASN A 172 19.06 -0.50 7.45
C ASN A 172 17.62 -0.27 7.94
N SER A 173 17.45 0.52 9.00
CA SER A 173 16.24 0.69 9.83
C SER A 173 15.00 1.27 9.12
N SER A 174 14.95 1.28 7.79
CA SER A 174 13.89 1.88 6.97
C SER A 174 13.80 1.21 5.60
N SER A 175 13.65 -0.12 5.56
CA SER A 175 13.44 -0.87 4.32
C SER A 175 11.98 -1.31 4.17
N GLY A 176 11.44 -1.12 2.97
CA GLY A 176 10.31 -1.91 2.47
C GLY A 176 10.83 -2.94 1.45
N GLY A 177 10.08 -4.01 1.20
CA GLY A 177 10.36 -4.91 0.08
C GLY A 177 9.84 -4.30 -1.22
N ALA A 178 8.53 -4.36 -1.49
CA ALA A 178 7.96 -3.87 -2.74
C ALA A 178 7.73 -2.35 -2.76
N ILE A 179 7.26 -1.77 -1.65
CA ILE A 179 6.95 -0.34 -1.52
C ILE A 179 7.57 0.21 -0.23
N TYR A 180 8.21 1.39 -0.36
CA TYR A 180 8.61 2.21 0.77
C TYR A 180 7.81 3.51 0.76
N ASN A 181 6.92 3.68 1.74
CA ASN A 181 6.02 4.82 1.84
C ASN A 181 6.33 5.69 3.06
N THR A 182 6.68 6.94 2.81
CA THR A 182 6.70 8.02 3.82
C THR A 182 5.86 9.22 3.38
N GLY A 183 5.16 9.09 2.25
CA GLY A 183 4.23 10.07 1.68
C GLY A 183 2.77 9.64 1.83
N LEU A 184 1.85 10.35 1.18
CA LEU A 184 0.46 9.91 1.10
C LEU A 184 0.33 8.78 0.08
N MET A 185 -0.37 7.71 0.45
CA MET A 185 -0.54 6.55 -0.44
C MET A 185 -1.97 6.04 -0.43
N ASN A 186 -2.54 5.87 -1.63
CA ASN A 186 -3.80 5.20 -1.87
C ASN A 186 -3.59 4.01 -2.81
N ILE A 187 -4.07 2.84 -2.43
CA ILE A 187 -3.93 1.59 -3.15
C ILE A 187 -5.32 0.99 -3.31
N ASP A 188 -5.76 0.85 -4.55
CA ASP A 188 -7.08 0.34 -4.88
C ASP A 188 -6.99 -0.81 -5.88
N ASN A 189 -7.69 -1.91 -5.59
CA ASN A 189 -7.76 -3.10 -6.44
C ASN A 189 -6.37 -3.64 -6.84
N CYS A 190 -5.42 -3.68 -5.91
CA CYS A 190 -4.04 -4.06 -6.21
C CYS A 190 -3.70 -5.46 -5.68
N LYS A 191 -2.61 -6.02 -6.22
CA LYS A 191 -2.08 -7.33 -5.82
C LYS A 191 -0.60 -7.25 -5.48
N PHE A 192 -0.23 -7.75 -4.31
CA PHE A 192 1.14 -7.88 -3.83
C PHE A 192 1.46 -9.36 -3.65
N ILE A 193 2.26 -9.92 -4.57
CA ILE A 193 2.45 -11.36 -4.68
C ILE A 193 3.93 -11.72 -4.60
N ASN A 194 4.31 -12.69 -3.75
CA ASN A 194 5.68 -13.21 -3.67
C ASN A 194 6.75 -12.11 -3.43
N ASN A 195 6.43 -11.05 -2.69
CA ASN A 195 7.41 -10.01 -2.37
C ASN A 195 8.22 -10.43 -1.15
N THR A 196 9.54 -10.33 -1.26
CA THR A 196 10.47 -10.79 -0.22
C THR A 196 11.32 -9.63 0.30
N LEU A 197 11.33 -9.47 1.63
CA LEU A 197 12.30 -8.64 2.34
C LEU A 197 13.17 -9.55 3.19
N ASP A 198 14.35 -9.87 2.68
CA ASP A 198 15.38 -10.65 3.35
C ASP A 198 16.34 -9.72 4.10
N ALA A 199 15.77 -8.96 5.04
CA ALA A 199 16.51 -8.06 5.92
C ALA A 199 16.51 -8.61 7.35
N ILE A 200 17.63 -8.40 8.05
CA ILE A 200 17.78 -8.70 9.48
C ILE A 200 17.09 -7.63 10.35
N THR A 201 16.67 -6.51 9.74
CA THR A 201 16.10 -5.34 10.40
C THR A 201 14.59 -5.20 10.16
N PHE A 202 13.97 -4.32 10.96
CA PHE A 202 12.55 -3.96 10.87
C PHE A 202 12.12 -3.51 9.47
N GLY A 203 11.06 -4.14 8.94
CA GLY A 203 10.49 -3.75 7.65
C GLY A 203 9.30 -4.61 7.20
N GLY A 204 8.68 -4.19 6.10
CA GLY A 204 7.52 -4.85 5.51
C GLY A 204 7.80 -5.41 4.11
N ALA A 205 7.48 -6.68 3.84
CA ALA A 205 7.83 -7.30 2.55
C ALA A 205 7.05 -6.70 1.37
N ALA A 206 5.75 -6.49 1.50
CA ALA A 206 5.01 -5.76 0.48
C ALA A 206 5.14 -4.25 0.72
N ILE A 207 4.79 -3.76 1.91
CA ILE A 207 4.71 -2.32 2.18
C ILE A 207 5.38 -1.99 3.51
N TYR A 208 6.37 -1.09 3.46
CA TYR A 208 6.76 -0.28 4.61
C TYR A 208 6.01 1.05 4.57
N ASN A 209 5.41 1.45 5.68
CA ASN A 209 4.62 2.67 5.79
C ASN A 209 4.97 3.47 7.05
N SER A 210 5.20 4.77 6.90
CA SER A 210 5.35 5.70 8.03
C SER A 210 4.52 6.99 7.89
N ASN A 211 3.46 6.93 7.10
CA ASN A 211 2.54 8.05 6.89
C ASN A 211 1.12 7.52 6.61
N ASN A 212 0.19 8.35 6.16
CA ASN A 212 -1.18 7.91 5.88
C ASN A 212 -1.21 6.94 4.70
N LEU A 213 -1.93 5.84 4.88
CA LEU A 213 -2.07 4.76 3.93
C LEU A 213 -3.53 4.30 3.89
N THR A 214 -4.10 4.27 2.70
CA THR A 214 -5.41 3.67 2.44
C THR A 214 -5.23 2.53 1.46
N ILE A 215 -5.75 1.35 1.80
CA ILE A 215 -5.75 0.16 0.95
C ILE A 215 -7.17 -0.36 0.85
N THR A 216 -7.70 -0.47 -0.36
CA THR A 216 -9.03 -1.01 -0.66
C THR A 216 -8.95 -2.14 -1.67
N ASP A 217 -9.82 -3.13 -1.51
CA ASP A 217 -10.09 -4.19 -2.50
C ASP A 217 -8.83 -4.92 -3.00
N SER A 218 -7.82 -5.09 -2.13
CA SER A 218 -6.48 -5.53 -2.51
C SER A 218 -6.11 -6.89 -1.92
N THR A 219 -5.13 -7.56 -2.53
CA THR A 219 -4.64 -8.88 -2.10
C THR A 219 -3.15 -8.85 -1.78
N PHE A 220 -2.78 -9.41 -0.63
CA PHE A 220 -1.41 -9.68 -0.20
C PHE A 220 -1.23 -11.19 -0.08
N GLU A 221 -0.47 -11.77 -1.00
CA GLU A 221 -0.32 -13.23 -1.10
C GLU A 221 1.15 -13.66 -1.14
N ASN A 222 1.50 -14.68 -0.34
CA ASN A 222 2.82 -15.31 -0.33
C ASN A 222 4.00 -14.33 -0.11
N ASN A 223 3.76 -13.19 0.56
CA ASN A 223 4.84 -12.25 0.87
C ASN A 223 5.64 -12.74 2.08
N THR A 224 6.96 -12.50 2.09
CA THR A 224 7.88 -13.07 3.08
C THR A 224 8.83 -12.02 3.65
N SER A 225 8.90 -11.87 4.97
CA SER A 225 9.91 -11.03 5.65
C SER A 225 10.17 -11.47 7.07
N SER A 226 11.22 -10.97 7.72
CA SER A 226 11.44 -11.20 9.15
C SER A 226 10.28 -10.69 10.03
N ASP A 227 9.79 -9.46 9.84
CA ASP A 227 8.83 -8.84 10.77
C ASP A 227 7.39 -8.69 10.25
N GLY A 228 7.17 -7.84 9.23
CA GLY A 228 5.85 -7.57 8.66
C GLY A 228 5.71 -8.15 7.26
N SER A 229 5.24 -9.40 7.12
CA SER A 229 5.27 -10.07 5.81
C SER A 229 4.45 -9.35 4.75
N ALA A 230 3.31 -8.76 5.11
CA ALA A 230 2.58 -7.88 4.21
C ALA A 230 2.94 -6.41 4.48
N ILE A 231 2.60 -5.91 5.68
CA ILE A 231 2.64 -4.47 5.97
C ILE A 231 3.41 -4.22 7.27
N TYR A 232 4.32 -3.25 7.24
CA TYR A 232 4.99 -2.70 8.40
C TYR A 232 4.62 -1.23 8.56
N CYS A 233 3.96 -0.86 9.65
CA CYS A 233 3.55 0.51 9.95
C CYS A 233 4.38 1.09 11.12
N LEU A 234 5.01 2.24 10.89
CA LEU A 234 5.81 2.99 11.87
C LEU A 234 5.31 4.42 12.04
N ASN A 235 4.85 4.78 13.23
CA ASN A 235 4.41 6.15 13.54
C ASN A 235 3.36 6.69 12.54
N SER A 236 2.60 5.82 11.88
CA SER A 236 1.54 6.21 10.96
C SER A 236 0.33 6.66 11.76
N LYS A 237 -0.15 7.87 11.48
CA LYS A 237 -1.30 8.43 12.19
C LYS A 237 -2.59 7.71 11.87
N ASN A 238 -2.79 7.36 10.59
CA ASN A 238 -4.03 6.80 10.08
C ASN A 238 -3.72 5.81 8.94
N THR A 239 -3.91 4.53 9.19
CA THR A 239 -3.88 3.47 8.17
C THR A 239 -5.25 2.80 8.11
N LEU A 240 -5.89 2.82 6.94
CA LEU A 240 -7.15 2.11 6.66
C LEU A 240 -6.87 0.97 5.68
N ILE A 241 -7.33 -0.22 6.02
CA ILE A 241 -7.28 -1.42 5.18
C ILE A 241 -8.70 -1.96 5.10
N GLN A 242 -9.30 -1.97 3.92
CA GLN A 242 -10.69 -2.37 3.75
C GLN A 242 -10.86 -3.36 2.59
N ASN A 243 -11.73 -4.36 2.76
CA ASN A 243 -12.04 -5.37 1.74
C ASN A 243 -10.79 -6.09 1.19
N CYS A 244 -9.80 -6.34 2.06
CA CYS A 244 -8.53 -6.92 1.64
C CYS A 244 -8.43 -8.41 1.98
N LEU A 245 -7.58 -9.12 1.23
CA LEU A 245 -7.19 -10.50 1.51
C LEU A 245 -5.70 -10.57 1.87
N PHE A 246 -5.40 -11.15 3.02
CA PHE A 246 -4.04 -11.50 3.44
C PHE A 246 -3.93 -13.02 3.50
N LYS A 247 -3.24 -13.61 2.53
CA LYS A 247 -3.16 -15.06 2.35
C LYS A 247 -1.73 -15.58 2.31
N ASN A 248 -1.43 -16.63 3.08
CA ASN A 248 -0.15 -17.34 3.02
C ASN A 248 1.10 -16.44 3.21
N ASN A 249 0.96 -15.29 3.86
CA ASN A 249 2.11 -14.42 4.11
C ASN A 249 2.92 -15.00 5.28
N THR A 250 4.24 -14.99 5.15
CA THR A 250 5.15 -15.63 6.11
C THR A 250 6.08 -14.62 6.75
N ALA A 251 5.98 -14.45 8.06
CA ALA A 251 6.95 -13.70 8.85
C ALA A 251 7.46 -14.48 10.06
N ASN A 252 8.56 -14.04 10.66
CA ASN A 252 8.89 -14.48 12.02
C ASN A 252 7.89 -13.86 13.00
N SER A 253 7.60 -12.56 12.85
CA SER A 253 6.68 -11.84 13.74
C SER A 253 5.21 -11.94 13.30
N SER A 254 4.79 -11.22 12.26
CA SER A 254 3.36 -11.08 11.90
C SER A 254 3.11 -10.69 10.45
N THR A 255 1.85 -10.81 9.99
CA THR A 255 1.43 -10.25 8.69
C THR A 255 1.40 -8.74 8.69
N ILE A 256 0.83 -8.13 9.74
CA ILE A 256 0.81 -6.68 9.95
C ILE A 256 1.60 -6.34 11.20
N TYR A 257 2.75 -5.72 11.01
CA TYR A 257 3.56 -5.21 12.11
C TYR A 257 3.22 -3.74 12.38
N ASN A 258 2.87 -3.41 13.63
CA ASN A 258 2.46 -2.07 14.02
C ASN A 258 3.34 -1.54 15.16
N LEU A 259 4.18 -0.56 14.84
CA LEU A 259 4.98 0.19 15.79
C LEU A 259 4.43 1.62 15.90
N ASN A 260 3.69 1.89 17.00
CA ASN A 260 3.15 3.22 17.31
C ASN A 260 2.26 3.83 16.20
N SER A 261 1.43 3.03 15.54
CA SER A 261 0.50 3.49 14.50
C SER A 261 -0.96 3.15 14.83
N ASN A 262 -1.92 3.85 14.21
CA ASN A 262 -3.34 3.50 14.27
C ASN A 262 -3.76 2.81 12.98
N ILE A 263 -4.23 1.57 13.08
CA ILE A 263 -4.64 0.74 11.95
C ILE A 263 -6.10 0.32 12.14
N SER A 264 -6.97 0.67 11.18
CA SER A 264 -8.30 0.05 11.03
C SER A 264 -8.25 -0.97 9.92
N VAL A 265 -8.66 -2.21 10.21
CA VAL A 265 -8.82 -3.28 9.23
C VAL A 265 -10.29 -3.69 9.21
N GLU A 266 -10.92 -3.55 8.04
CA GLU A 266 -12.36 -3.66 7.89
C GLU A 266 -12.71 -4.65 6.78
N ASN A 267 -13.74 -5.46 7.01
CA ASN A 267 -14.32 -6.37 6.02
C ASN A 267 -13.25 -7.23 5.30
N SER A 268 -12.19 -7.61 6.01
CA SER A 268 -10.99 -8.22 5.42
C SER A 268 -10.79 -9.64 5.91
N ILE A 269 -10.06 -10.43 5.13
CA ILE A 269 -9.82 -11.84 5.38
C ILE A 269 -8.33 -12.06 5.64
N PHE A 270 -8.01 -12.73 6.74
CA PHE A 270 -6.71 -13.32 7.00
C PHE A 270 -6.84 -14.84 6.90
N GLU A 271 -6.06 -15.44 6.02
CA GLU A 271 -6.11 -16.87 5.76
C GLU A 271 -4.70 -17.46 5.71
N SER A 272 -4.44 -18.48 6.53
CA SER A 272 -3.23 -19.31 6.43
C SER A 272 -1.92 -18.53 6.48
N ASN A 273 -1.89 -17.36 7.14
CA ASN A 273 -0.64 -16.64 7.35
C ASN A 273 0.20 -17.35 8.43
N ASN A 274 1.51 -17.21 8.31
CA ASN A 274 2.48 -17.88 9.17
C ASN A 274 3.37 -16.87 9.90
N GLY A 275 3.57 -17.09 11.19
CA GLY A 275 4.44 -16.33 12.07
C GLY A 275 4.14 -16.58 13.53
N GLU A 276 4.94 -16.02 14.44
CA GLU A 276 4.66 -16.12 15.87
C GLU A 276 3.28 -15.53 16.21
N TYR A 277 2.90 -14.42 15.58
CA TYR A 277 1.59 -13.80 15.72
C TYR A 277 1.05 -13.43 14.33
N PRO A 278 0.51 -14.41 13.58
CA PRO A 278 0.35 -14.33 12.13
C PRO A 278 -0.64 -13.26 11.65
N ILE A 279 -1.36 -12.59 12.54
CA ILE A 279 -2.24 -11.47 12.19
C ILE A 279 -1.54 -10.15 12.46
N GLY A 280 -1.17 -9.90 13.72
CA GLY A 280 -0.72 -8.60 14.18
C GLY A 280 0.34 -8.65 15.27
N TYR A 281 1.32 -7.76 15.17
CA TYR A 281 2.30 -7.51 16.24
C TYR A 281 2.26 -6.02 16.60
N LEU A 282 1.69 -5.69 17.76
CA LEU A 282 1.45 -4.32 18.19
C LEU A 282 2.43 -3.95 19.31
N LEU A 283 3.26 -2.95 19.04
CA LEU A 283 4.23 -2.42 19.99
C LEU A 283 3.95 -0.97 20.35
N GLU A 284 4.46 -0.59 21.53
CA GLU A 284 4.32 0.76 22.11
C GLU A 284 2.83 1.16 22.17
N LYS A 285 2.45 2.31 21.60
CA LYS A 285 1.06 2.77 21.55
C LYS A 285 0.33 2.33 20.28
N GLY A 286 0.81 1.27 19.61
CA GLY A 286 0.18 0.73 18.42
C GLY A 286 -1.28 0.32 18.69
N GLN A 287 -2.18 0.74 17.80
CA GLN A 287 -3.61 0.43 17.86
C GLN A 287 -4.04 -0.33 16.61
N MET A 288 -4.84 -1.37 16.80
CA MET A 288 -5.44 -2.13 15.70
C MET A 288 -6.91 -2.41 15.98
N ASP A 289 -7.77 -1.94 15.09
CA ASP A 289 -9.20 -2.23 15.11
C ASP A 289 -9.50 -3.24 14.00
N LEU A 290 -10.06 -4.40 14.34
CA LEU A 290 -10.47 -5.46 13.42
C LEU A 290 -12.00 -5.51 13.38
N LEU A 291 -12.59 -5.04 12.28
CA LEU A 291 -14.03 -4.86 12.15
C LEU A 291 -14.56 -5.73 11.00
N ASN A 292 -15.52 -6.61 11.30
CA ASN A 292 -16.11 -7.53 10.31
C ASN A 292 -15.06 -8.40 9.58
N CYS A 293 -13.99 -8.79 10.26
CA CYS A 293 -12.90 -9.56 9.66
C CYS A 293 -13.12 -11.07 9.82
N GLN A 294 -12.55 -11.85 8.91
CA GLN A 294 -12.47 -13.31 9.00
C GLN A 294 -11.02 -13.73 9.23
N ILE A 295 -10.77 -14.51 10.28
CA ILE A 295 -9.42 -14.96 10.65
C ILE A 295 -9.42 -16.49 10.74
N THR A 296 -8.86 -17.14 9.73
CA THR A 296 -9.00 -18.60 9.56
C THR A 296 -7.70 -19.31 9.17
N ASN A 297 -7.58 -20.57 9.58
CA ASN A 297 -6.52 -21.48 9.12
C ASN A 297 -5.07 -21.08 9.47
N HIS A 298 -4.86 -20.33 10.54
CA HIS A 298 -3.52 -20.01 11.01
C HIS A 298 -2.96 -21.13 11.90
N SER A 299 -1.66 -21.39 11.77
CA SER A 299 -0.90 -22.25 12.67
C SER A 299 0.22 -21.44 13.30
N SER A 300 0.28 -21.38 14.64
CA SER A 300 1.33 -20.64 15.35
C SER A 300 1.75 -21.33 16.64
N ASN A 301 3.06 -21.25 16.95
CA ASN A 301 3.60 -21.68 18.23
C ASN A 301 3.35 -20.68 19.38
N LYS A 302 2.78 -19.49 19.09
CA LYS A 302 2.27 -18.52 20.08
C LYS A 302 0.76 -18.36 19.92
N GLY A 303 0.29 -17.14 19.64
CA GLY A 303 -1.12 -16.77 19.44
C GLY A 303 -1.33 -16.19 18.06
N LEU A 304 -2.48 -15.53 17.84
CA LEU A 304 -2.79 -14.82 16.59
C LEU A 304 -2.25 -13.40 16.58
N ILE A 305 -2.31 -12.71 17.73
CA ILE A 305 -1.89 -11.31 17.86
C ILE A 305 -1.07 -11.13 19.14
N TYR A 306 0.04 -10.40 19.01
CA TYR A 306 0.77 -9.84 20.15
C TYR A 306 0.33 -8.39 20.34
N ASN A 307 -0.16 -8.06 21.53
CA ASN A 307 -0.61 -6.73 21.87
C ASN A 307 0.15 -6.14 23.06
N ASN A 308 0.88 -5.06 22.82
CA ASN A 308 1.41 -4.17 23.86
C ASN A 308 0.78 -2.76 23.82
N GLY A 309 -0.25 -2.57 22.98
CA GLY A 309 -1.01 -1.34 22.85
C GLY A 309 -2.52 -1.58 23.00
N ARG A 310 -3.31 -1.14 22.01
CA ARG A 310 -4.76 -1.30 21.98
C ARG A 310 -5.20 -2.22 20.85
N ILE A 311 -6.12 -3.12 21.15
CA ILE A 311 -6.83 -3.89 20.13
C ILE A 311 -8.34 -3.82 20.35
N ILE A 312 -9.09 -3.61 19.27
CA ILE A 312 -10.55 -3.75 19.24
C ILE A 312 -10.89 -4.81 18.20
N ILE A 313 -11.75 -5.75 18.54
CA ILE A 313 -12.26 -6.75 17.60
C ILE A 313 -13.78 -6.72 17.69
N LYS A 314 -14.44 -6.39 16.58
CA LYS A 314 -15.90 -6.27 16.52
C LYS A 314 -16.42 -7.05 15.32
N ASN A 315 -17.52 -7.77 15.51
CA ASN A 315 -18.24 -8.50 14.46
C ASN A 315 -17.35 -9.42 13.60
N SER A 316 -16.21 -9.89 14.15
CA SER A 316 -15.22 -10.66 13.41
C SER A 316 -15.32 -12.14 13.78
N SER A 317 -15.10 -13.03 12.82
CA SER A 317 -15.11 -14.49 13.00
C SER A 317 -13.69 -15.04 13.08
N ILE A 318 -13.44 -15.87 14.09
CA ILE A 318 -12.15 -16.53 14.31
C ILE A 318 -12.42 -18.02 14.43
N SER A 319 -11.97 -18.78 13.44
CA SER A 319 -12.24 -20.23 13.35
C SER A 319 -11.05 -20.97 12.75
N GLU A 320 -10.96 -22.27 13.04
CA GLU A 320 -9.97 -23.15 12.38
C GLU A 320 -8.50 -22.72 12.57
N ASN A 321 -8.19 -22.02 13.67
CA ASN A 321 -6.83 -21.63 14.02
C ASN A 321 -6.24 -22.60 15.06
N ASN A 322 -5.00 -23.03 14.85
CA ASN A 322 -4.26 -23.89 15.76
C ASN A 322 -3.11 -23.11 16.41
N VAL A 323 -3.26 -22.76 17.68
CA VAL A 323 -2.29 -21.94 18.42
C VAL A 323 -1.88 -22.62 19.73
N ASN A 324 -0.61 -22.48 20.11
CA ASN A 324 -0.07 -23.10 21.33
C ASN A 324 -0.18 -22.19 22.58
N ARG A 325 -0.63 -20.94 22.42
CA ARG A 325 -0.87 -19.98 23.51
C ARG A 325 -2.24 -19.30 23.31
N SER A 326 -2.57 -18.37 24.21
CA SER A 326 -3.75 -17.52 24.06
C SER A 326 -3.85 -16.90 22.67
N LEU A 327 -5.04 -16.88 22.09
CA LEU A 327 -5.30 -16.26 20.78
C LEU A 327 -4.77 -14.82 20.71
N PHE A 328 -4.93 -14.08 21.81
CA PHE A 328 -4.42 -12.72 21.95
C PHE A 328 -3.52 -12.67 23.16
N TYR A 329 -2.24 -12.40 22.94
CA TYR A 329 -1.28 -12.21 24.01
C TYR A 329 -1.23 -10.72 24.35
N ASN A 330 -1.62 -10.35 25.57
CA ASN A 330 -1.59 -8.97 26.03
C ASN A 330 -0.59 -8.83 27.18
N ASN A 331 0.40 -7.94 27.02
CA ASN A 331 1.38 -7.63 28.07
C ASN A 331 0.93 -6.52 29.01
N ASN A 332 -0.15 -5.81 28.68
CA ASN A 332 -0.79 -4.88 29.59
C ASN A 332 -1.69 -5.70 30.54
N LEU A 333 -1.18 -5.93 31.76
CA LEU A 333 -1.98 -6.35 32.91
C LEU A 333 -3.23 -5.43 32.96
N LEU A 334 -4.41 -6.03 32.88
CA LEU A 334 -5.68 -5.36 33.17
C LEU A 334 -5.67 -4.73 34.56
#